data_AF-A0A1X7NFD5-F1
#
_entry.id   AF-A0A1X7NFD5-F1
#
_cell.length_a   1.000
_cell.length_b   1.000
_cell.length_c   1.000
_cell.angle_alpha   90.00
_cell.angle_beta   90.00
_cell.angle_gamma   90.00
#
_symmetry.space_group_name_H-M   'P 1'
#
loop_
_entity.id
_entity.type
_entity.pdbx_description
1 polymer ?
#
loop_
_entity_poly.entity_id
_entity_poly.type
_entity_poly.pdbx_seq_one_letter_code
_entity_poly.pdbx_strand_id
1 'polypeptide(L)'
;MTFASRQTTALVSLAAALARHEGVSVEAISGRAMGKGRFFAKLEAGSDCRTATAERVLDWFDAVWPSDLDWACAMPRPSGRPAAAYLVDYDAEVIAEVTNAPIWPNGRRPAWWHDVPVRTFLTQAHRQMSLLRAEKIGAEKFGDRCPKKSAIHLYWQRLDRVFGHEGAA
;
A
#
# COMPACT_ATOMS: atom_id res chain seq x y z
N MET A 1 -3.99 7.80 -27.50
CA MET A 1 -3.54 9.03 -26.82
C MET A 1 -2.05 9.16 -27.08
N THR A 2 -1.61 10.28 -27.64
CA THR A 2 -0.18 10.55 -27.88
C THR A 2 0.28 11.56 -26.86
N PHE A 3 1.22 11.19 -26.01
CA PHE A 3 1.72 12.06 -24.95
C PHE A 3 3.05 12.69 -25.35
N ALA A 4 3.28 13.93 -24.92
CA ALA A 4 4.50 14.68 -25.22
C ALA A 4 5.77 14.03 -24.64
N SER A 5 5.66 13.34 -23.50
CA SER A 5 6.79 12.67 -22.84
C SER A 5 6.35 11.47 -21.99
N ARG A 6 7.30 10.61 -21.62
CA ARG A 6 7.06 9.52 -20.66
C ARG A 6 6.61 10.03 -19.28
N GLN A 7 7.09 11.22 -18.88
CA GLN A 7 6.67 11.86 -17.63
C GLN A 7 5.19 12.26 -17.70
N THR A 8 4.76 12.86 -18.81
CA THR A 8 3.37 13.26 -19.04
C THR A 8 2.43 12.05 -18.97
N THR A 9 2.78 10.96 -19.65
CA THR A 9 2.02 9.69 -19.58
C THR A 9 1.90 9.17 -18.16
N ALA A 10 3.00 9.22 -17.39
CA ALA A 10 3.04 8.71 -16.03
C ALA A 10 2.16 9.55 -15.08
N LEU A 11 2.23 10.88 -15.17
CA LEU A 11 1.40 11.79 -14.37
C LEU A 11 -0.10 11.57 -14.61
N VAL A 12 -0.50 11.44 -15.88
CA VAL A 12 -1.90 11.16 -16.26
C VAL A 12 -2.34 9.79 -15.74
N SER A 13 -1.48 8.77 -15.85
CA SER A 13 -1.78 7.41 -15.37
C SER A 13 -1.97 7.37 -13.85
N LEU A 14 -1.11 8.06 -13.09
CA LEU A 14 -1.24 8.18 -11.64
C LEU A 14 -2.52 8.93 -11.25
N ALA A 15 -2.82 10.04 -11.92
CA ALA A 15 -4.04 10.81 -11.66
C ALA A 15 -5.31 9.98 -11.88
N ALA A 16 -5.36 9.22 -12.98
CA ALA A 16 -6.48 8.35 -13.31
C ALA A 16 -6.65 7.18 -12.32
N ALA A 17 -5.54 6.58 -11.86
CA ALA A 17 -5.58 5.50 -10.89
C ALA A 17 -6.08 5.99 -9.52
N LEU A 18 -5.56 7.12 -9.02
CA LEU A 18 -5.99 7.70 -7.76
C LEU A 18 -7.45 8.16 -7.80
N ALA A 19 -7.86 8.83 -8.89
CA ALA A 19 -9.24 9.25 -9.11
C ALA A 19 -10.22 8.07 -9.05
N ARG A 20 -9.87 6.96 -9.71
CA ARG A 20 -10.69 5.74 -9.72
C ARG A 20 -10.77 5.09 -8.34
N HIS A 21 -9.66 5.06 -7.60
CA HIS A 21 -9.60 4.48 -6.26
C HIS A 21 -10.45 5.26 -5.25
N GLU A 22 -10.42 6.59 -5.31
CA GLU A 22 -11.19 7.45 -4.41
C GLU A 22 -12.63 7.72 -4.88
N GLY A 23 -12.99 7.34 -6.10
CA GLY A 23 -14.29 7.63 -6.69
C GLY A 23 -14.52 9.12 -7.00
N VAL A 24 -13.45 9.86 -7.30
CA VAL A 24 -13.48 11.30 -7.62
C VAL A 24 -13.07 11.55 -9.07
N SER A 25 -13.32 12.76 -9.59
CA SER A 25 -12.86 13.14 -10.93
C SER A 25 -11.36 13.44 -10.95
N VAL A 26 -10.73 13.24 -12.11
CA VAL A 26 -9.33 13.65 -12.35
C VAL A 26 -9.15 15.17 -12.16
N GLU A 27 -10.20 15.96 -12.40
CA GLU A 27 -10.21 17.40 -12.15
C GLU A 27 -10.12 17.72 -10.65
N ALA A 28 -10.77 16.92 -9.79
CA ALA A 28 -10.64 17.05 -8.35
C ALA A 28 -9.20 16.74 -7.90
N ILE A 29 -8.58 15.69 -8.44
CA ILE A 29 -7.16 15.38 -8.20
C ILE A 29 -6.26 16.53 -8.65
N SER A 30 -6.52 17.09 -9.85
CA SER A 30 -5.81 18.26 -10.38
C SER A 30 -5.93 19.47 -9.45
N GLY A 31 -7.13 19.72 -8.93
CA GLY A 31 -7.39 20.79 -7.96
C GLY A 31 -6.61 20.61 -6.66
N ARG A 32 -6.52 19.38 -6.14
CA ARG A 32 -5.77 19.07 -4.91
C ARG A 32 -4.25 19.15 -5.10
N ALA A 33 -3.73 18.66 -6.23
CA ALA A 33 -2.30 18.62 -6.49
C ALA A 33 -1.72 20.01 -6.83
N MET A 34 -2.44 20.81 -7.62
CA MET A 34 -1.90 22.03 -8.24
C MET A 34 -2.73 23.29 -7.98
N GLY A 35 -3.87 23.19 -7.28
CA GLY A 35 -4.81 24.29 -7.11
C GLY A 35 -5.55 24.69 -8.40
N LYS A 36 -5.42 23.90 -9.47
CA LYS A 36 -5.99 24.17 -10.81
C LYS A 36 -6.61 22.89 -11.36
N GLY A 37 -7.89 22.91 -11.72
CA GLY A 37 -8.63 21.70 -12.13
C GLY A 37 -8.32 21.13 -13.52
N ARG A 38 -7.68 21.90 -14.41
CA ARG A 38 -7.50 21.51 -15.84
C ARG A 38 -6.09 21.03 -16.20
N PHE A 39 -5.24 20.71 -15.22
CA PHE A 39 -3.83 20.38 -15.50
C PHE A 39 -3.71 19.07 -16.28
N PHE A 40 -4.25 17.97 -15.76
CA PHE A 40 -4.16 16.66 -16.42
C PHE A 40 -4.92 16.61 -17.75
N ALA A 41 -6.06 17.31 -17.86
CA ALA A 41 -6.79 17.43 -19.12
C ALA A 41 -5.94 18.08 -20.24
N LYS A 42 -5.10 19.06 -19.90
CA LYS A 42 -4.15 19.66 -20.88
C LYS A 42 -3.06 18.68 -21.29
N LEU A 43 -2.55 17.89 -20.35
CA LEU A 43 -1.55 16.85 -20.62
C LEU A 43 -2.12 15.75 -21.53
N GLU A 44 -3.37 15.33 -21.31
CA GLU A 44 -4.09 14.40 -22.18
C GLU A 44 -4.33 14.96 -23.58
N ALA A 45 -4.56 16.26 -23.70
CA ALA A 45 -4.66 16.97 -24.98
C ALA A 45 -3.30 17.14 -25.70
N GLY A 46 -2.21 16.57 -25.16
CA GLY A 46 -0.88 16.61 -25.76
C GLY A 46 -0.03 17.82 -25.36
N SER A 47 -0.46 18.61 -24.37
CA SER A 47 0.40 19.66 -23.81
C SER A 47 1.53 19.03 -22.98
N ASP A 48 2.63 19.78 -22.85
CA ASP A 48 3.74 19.41 -21.99
C ASP A 48 3.78 20.27 -20.72
N CYS A 49 4.55 19.85 -19.72
CA CYS A 49 4.81 20.62 -18.52
C CYS A 49 6.31 20.78 -18.27
N ARG A 50 6.68 21.76 -17.45
CA ARG A 50 8.09 21.93 -17.06
C ARG A 50 8.50 20.80 -16.14
N THR A 51 9.76 20.35 -16.23
CA THR A 51 10.32 19.29 -15.37
C THR A 51 10.08 19.53 -13.89
N ALA A 52 10.35 20.76 -13.41
CA ALA A 52 10.10 21.12 -12.00
C ALA A 52 8.61 21.04 -11.59
N THR A 53 7.68 21.18 -12.54
CA THR A 53 6.25 20.96 -12.28
C THR A 53 5.94 19.47 -12.20
N ALA A 54 6.52 18.67 -13.11
CA ALA A 54 6.35 17.22 -13.07
C ALA A 54 6.85 16.62 -11.76
N GLU A 55 8.04 17.03 -11.31
CA GLU A 55 8.63 16.60 -10.03
C GLU A 55 7.72 16.94 -8.85
N ARG A 56 7.26 18.20 -8.75
CA ARG A 56 6.33 18.62 -7.68
C ARG A 56 5.04 17.82 -7.64
N VAL A 57 4.49 17.46 -8.81
CA VAL A 57 3.27 16.65 -8.89
C VAL A 57 3.56 15.20 -8.50
N LEU A 58 4.71 14.65 -8.88
CA LEU A 58 5.14 13.32 -8.45
C LEU A 58 5.36 13.25 -6.94
N ASP A 59 5.99 14.26 -6.34
CA ASP A 59 6.19 14.34 -4.89
C ASP A 59 4.85 14.44 -4.16
N TRP A 60 3.90 15.20 -4.72
CA TRP A 60 2.55 15.26 -4.18
C TRP A 60 1.87 13.88 -4.23
N PHE A 61 1.93 13.19 -5.38
CA PHE A 61 1.40 11.83 -5.49
C PHE A 61 2.08 10.91 -4.50
N ASP A 62 3.40 10.95 -4.36
CA ASP A 62 4.14 10.14 -3.41
C ASP A 62 3.66 10.34 -1.96
N ALA A 63 3.40 11.58 -1.57
CA ALA A 63 2.94 11.93 -0.23
C ALA A 63 1.50 11.46 0.05
N VAL A 64 0.60 11.58 -0.93
CA VAL A 64 -0.82 11.21 -0.75
C VAL A 64 -1.16 9.81 -1.22
N TRP A 65 -0.23 9.09 -1.86
CA TRP A 65 -0.56 7.82 -2.50
C TRP A 65 -1.06 6.82 -1.46
N PRO A 66 -2.27 6.29 -1.62
CA PRO A 66 -2.79 5.28 -0.73
C PRO A 66 -1.81 4.10 -0.67
N SER A 67 -1.50 3.61 0.53
CA SER A 67 -0.77 2.33 0.66
C SER A 67 -1.54 1.23 -0.08
N ASP A 68 -2.87 1.39 -0.07
CA ASP A 68 -3.94 0.94 -0.94
C ASP A 68 -3.75 0.42 -2.36
N LEU A 69 -2.91 1.15 -3.06
CA LEU A 69 -3.06 1.33 -4.49
C LEU A 69 -1.70 1.11 -5.13
N ASP A 70 -1.66 0.24 -6.12
CA ASP A 70 -0.44 0.01 -6.88
C ASP A 70 -0.02 1.31 -7.58
N TRP A 71 1.28 1.58 -7.56
CA TRP A 71 1.87 2.72 -8.23
C TRP A 71 1.75 2.52 -9.75
N ALA A 72 0.69 3.07 -10.32
CA ALA A 72 0.22 2.76 -11.67
C ALA A 72 1.01 3.47 -12.79
N CYS A 73 2.34 3.57 -12.67
CA CYS A 73 3.19 4.11 -13.74
C CYS A 73 4.55 3.43 -13.81
N ALA A 74 5.20 3.55 -14.98
CA ALA A 74 6.50 2.94 -15.24
C ALA A 74 7.69 3.69 -14.60
N MET A 75 7.46 4.85 -13.99
CA MET A 75 8.51 5.62 -13.33
C MET A 75 8.66 5.19 -11.88
N PRO A 76 9.90 5.13 -11.36
CA PRO A 76 10.12 4.81 -9.96
C PRO A 76 9.45 5.85 -9.07
N ARG A 77 8.89 5.39 -7.96
CA ARG A 77 8.29 6.24 -6.94
C ARG A 77 9.40 7.05 -6.23
N PRO A 78 9.27 8.38 -6.06
CA PRO A 78 10.33 9.23 -5.51
C PRO A 78 10.86 8.81 -4.14
N SER A 79 10.00 8.39 -3.21
CA SER A 79 10.41 7.93 -1.88
C SER A 79 11.15 6.59 -1.88
N GLY A 80 11.25 5.90 -3.03
CA GLY A 80 11.71 4.52 -3.09
C GLY A 80 10.76 3.53 -2.43
N ARG A 81 9.60 3.98 -1.93
CA ARG A 81 8.57 3.08 -1.40
C ARG A 81 8.15 2.12 -2.53
N PRO A 82 8.16 0.80 -2.28
CA PRO A 82 7.90 -0.15 -3.34
C PRO A 82 6.50 0.02 -3.96
N ALA A 83 6.42 -0.24 -5.28
CA ALA A 83 5.27 0.05 -6.15
C ALA A 83 3.98 -0.72 -5.81
N ALA A 84 4.10 -1.77 -5.01
CA ALA A 84 3.09 -2.26 -4.09
C ALA A 84 3.90 -2.54 -2.83
N ALA A 85 3.38 -2.31 -1.63
CA ALA A 85 4.05 -2.82 -0.43
C ALA A 85 4.22 -4.33 -0.63
N TYR A 86 5.44 -4.74 -1.01
CA TYR A 86 5.73 -6.14 -1.29
C TYR A 86 5.43 -6.87 0.01
N LEU A 87 4.64 -7.95 -0.10
CA LEU A 87 4.91 -9.14 0.66
C LEU A 87 6.35 -9.52 0.28
N VAL A 88 7.32 -8.94 1.01
CA VAL A 88 8.74 -9.24 0.86
C VAL A 88 8.87 -10.76 0.91
N ASP A 89 9.70 -11.35 0.05
CA ASP A 89 10.02 -12.77 0.12
C ASP A 89 10.20 -13.20 1.57
N TYR A 90 9.58 -14.34 1.88
CA TYR A 90 9.47 -14.91 3.21
C TYR A 90 10.84 -14.90 3.88
N ASP A 91 11.06 -13.98 4.82
CA ASP A 91 12.18 -14.15 5.74
C ASP A 91 11.81 -15.30 6.66
N ALA A 92 12.27 -16.51 6.29
CA ALA A 92 11.95 -17.75 6.97
C ALA A 92 12.31 -17.68 8.46
N GLU A 93 13.29 -16.84 8.80
CA GLU A 93 13.73 -16.55 10.16
C GLU A 93 12.66 -15.80 10.95
N VAL A 94 12.12 -14.70 10.40
CA VAL A 94 10.99 -13.94 11.01
C VAL A 94 9.76 -14.83 11.18
N ILE A 95 9.48 -15.70 10.21
CA ILE A 95 8.35 -16.64 10.32
C ILE A 95 8.60 -17.69 11.40
N ALA A 96 9.82 -18.24 11.50
CA ALA A 96 10.18 -19.19 12.55
C ALA A 96 10.09 -18.54 13.94
N GLU A 97 10.53 -17.30 14.08
CA GLU A 97 10.47 -16.53 15.30
C GLU A 97 9.02 -16.28 15.74
N VAL A 98 8.18 -15.75 14.85
CA VAL A 98 6.76 -15.52 15.10
C VAL A 98 6.01 -16.82 15.43
N THR A 99 6.38 -17.93 14.78
CA THR A 99 5.77 -19.25 15.02
C THR A 99 6.00 -19.74 16.45
N ASN A 100 7.17 -19.43 17.01
CA ASN A 100 7.59 -19.85 18.34
C ASN A 100 7.37 -18.77 19.41
N ALA A 101 7.00 -17.56 19.02
CA ALA A 101 6.81 -16.45 19.93
C ALA A 101 5.69 -16.72 20.96
N PRO A 102 5.87 -16.32 22.24
CA PRO A 102 4.87 -16.48 23.29
C PRO A 102 3.75 -15.41 23.19
N ILE A 103 3.23 -15.17 21.99
CA ILE A 103 2.20 -14.15 21.75
C ILE A 103 0.80 -14.55 22.27
N TRP A 104 0.62 -15.83 22.64
CA TRP A 104 -0.63 -16.36 23.19
C TRP A 104 -0.46 -16.65 24.70
N PRO A 105 -1.01 -15.81 25.61
CA PRO A 105 -0.76 -15.92 27.05
C PRO A 105 -1.25 -17.22 27.67
N ASN A 106 -2.28 -17.84 27.09
CA ASN A 106 -2.83 -19.12 27.55
C ASN A 106 -2.31 -20.32 26.72
N GLY A 107 -1.31 -20.12 25.86
CA GLY A 107 -0.83 -21.12 24.90
C GLY A 107 -1.83 -21.51 23.79
N ARG A 108 -3.10 -21.11 23.93
CA ARG A 108 -4.17 -21.43 22.99
C ARG A 108 -4.04 -20.59 21.71
N ARG A 109 -3.58 -21.25 20.65
CA ARG A 109 -3.43 -20.70 19.31
C ARG A 109 -4.80 -20.62 18.61
N PRO A 110 -5.07 -19.59 17.80
CA PRO A 110 -6.26 -19.53 16.95
C PRO A 110 -6.31 -20.68 15.94
N ALA A 111 -7.50 -21.06 15.47
CA ALA A 111 -7.66 -22.14 14.51
C ALA A 111 -6.87 -21.93 13.20
N TRP A 112 -6.79 -20.68 12.73
CA TRP A 112 -6.02 -20.31 11.54
C TRP A 112 -4.51 -20.30 11.76
N TRP A 113 -4.01 -20.44 13.00
CA TRP A 113 -2.59 -20.32 13.31
C TRP A 113 -1.74 -21.36 12.59
N HIS A 114 -2.27 -22.56 12.34
CA HIS A 114 -1.55 -23.63 11.63
C HIS A 114 -1.43 -23.38 10.12
N ASP A 115 -2.22 -22.45 9.57
CA ASP A 115 -2.15 -22.08 8.16
C ASP A 115 -0.95 -21.13 7.95
N VAL A 116 0.18 -21.71 7.55
CA VAL A 116 1.43 -20.99 7.34
C VAL A 116 1.26 -19.85 6.31
N PRO A 117 0.63 -20.07 5.13
CA PRO A 117 0.34 -18.98 4.19
C PRO A 117 -0.43 -17.81 4.80
N VAL A 118 -1.49 -18.09 5.57
CA VAL A 118 -2.28 -17.03 6.22
C VAL A 118 -1.44 -16.29 7.27
N ARG A 119 -0.71 -17.02 8.12
CA ARG A 119 0.13 -16.41 9.16
C ARG A 119 1.19 -15.52 8.54
N THR A 120 1.90 -15.98 7.52
CA THR A 120 2.93 -15.17 6.85
C THR A 120 2.33 -13.90 6.26
N PHE A 121 1.22 -14.02 5.52
CA PHE A 121 0.55 -12.86 4.97
C PHE A 121 0.21 -11.83 6.05
N LEU A 122 -0.34 -12.26 7.18
CA LEU A 122 -0.70 -11.36 8.27
C LEU A 122 0.51 -10.74 8.96
N THR A 123 1.62 -11.48 9.10
CA THR A 123 2.88 -10.95 9.63
C THR A 123 3.45 -9.88 8.71
N GLN A 124 3.45 -10.10 7.39
CA GLN A 124 3.96 -9.13 6.41
C GLN A 124 3.05 -7.91 6.28
N ALA A 125 1.73 -8.12 6.38
CA ALA A 125 0.76 -7.04 6.37
C ALA A 125 0.87 -6.13 7.62
N HIS A 126 1.50 -6.62 8.70
CA HIS A 126 1.69 -5.87 9.92
C HIS A 126 2.49 -4.59 9.66
N ARG A 127 1.94 -3.43 10.06
CA ARG A 127 2.48 -2.07 9.83
C ARG A 127 2.62 -1.64 8.35
N GLN A 128 2.35 -2.52 7.38
CA GLN A 128 2.37 -2.21 5.95
C GLN A 128 0.99 -1.81 5.40
N MET A 129 -0.10 -2.28 6.03
CA MET A 129 -1.47 -1.97 5.61
C MET A 129 -2.45 -1.83 6.77
N SER A 130 -3.62 -1.25 6.49
CA SER A 130 -4.71 -1.15 7.46
C SER A 130 -5.38 -2.50 7.69
N LEU A 131 -6.06 -2.66 8.84
CA LEU A 131 -6.78 -3.87 9.21
C LEU A 131 -7.89 -4.24 8.20
N LEU A 132 -8.61 -3.23 7.69
CA LEU A 132 -9.68 -3.43 6.72
C LEU A 132 -9.13 -4.00 5.41
N ARG A 133 -7.94 -3.55 5.01
CA ARG A 133 -7.29 -4.05 3.80
C ARG A 133 -6.71 -5.45 3.98
N ALA A 134 -6.09 -5.72 5.12
CA ALA A 134 -5.60 -7.06 5.43
C ALA A 134 -6.75 -8.08 5.41
N GLU A 135 -7.92 -7.74 5.95
CA GLU A 135 -9.11 -8.58 5.88
C GLU A 135 -9.59 -8.77 4.43
N LYS A 136 -9.71 -7.69 3.65
CA LYS A 136 -10.17 -7.75 2.26
C LYS A 136 -9.24 -8.59 1.38
N ILE A 137 -7.94 -8.28 1.37
CA ILE A 137 -6.94 -9.00 0.58
C ILE A 137 -6.82 -10.44 1.07
N GLY A 138 -6.85 -10.65 2.38
CA GLY A 138 -6.79 -11.99 2.95
C GLY A 138 -8.01 -12.82 2.55
N ALA A 139 -9.21 -12.25 2.56
CA ALA A 139 -10.43 -12.93 2.09
C ALA A 139 -10.36 -13.25 0.58
N GLU A 140 -9.86 -12.34 -0.25
CA GLU A 140 -9.64 -12.59 -1.68
C GLU A 140 -8.63 -13.72 -1.92
N LYS A 141 -7.55 -13.79 -1.12
CA LYS A 141 -6.47 -14.79 -1.28
C LYS A 141 -6.77 -16.15 -0.65
N PHE A 142 -7.41 -16.16 0.52
CA PHE A 142 -7.52 -17.36 1.36
C PHE A 142 -8.97 -17.78 1.61
N GLY A 143 -9.96 -16.98 1.17
CA GLY A 143 -11.37 -17.24 1.40
C GLY A 143 -11.70 -17.30 2.89
N ASP A 144 -12.48 -18.30 3.28
CA ASP A 144 -12.90 -18.53 4.68
C ASP A 144 -11.76 -18.87 5.64
N ARG A 145 -10.57 -19.18 5.12
CA ARG A 145 -9.37 -19.40 5.95
C ARG A 145 -8.81 -18.11 6.51
N CYS A 146 -9.11 -16.96 5.91
CA CYS A 146 -8.65 -15.68 6.41
C CYS A 146 -9.39 -15.30 7.70
N PRO A 147 -8.68 -14.97 8.79
CA PRO A 147 -9.32 -14.46 9.99
C PRO A 147 -10.02 -13.12 9.72
N LYS A 148 -11.08 -12.87 10.50
CA LYS A 148 -11.78 -11.59 10.50
C LYS A 148 -10.91 -10.47 11.10
N LYS A 149 -11.27 -9.22 10.80
CA LYS A 149 -10.59 -8.00 11.27
C LYS A 149 -10.22 -8.02 12.76
N SER A 150 -11.12 -8.47 13.64
CA SER A 150 -10.86 -8.51 15.09
C SER A 150 -9.72 -9.45 15.47
N ALA A 151 -9.64 -10.61 14.83
CA ALA A 151 -8.56 -11.57 15.05
C ALA A 151 -7.24 -11.07 14.46
N ILE A 152 -7.26 -10.40 13.30
CA ILE A 152 -6.08 -9.74 12.73
C ILE A 152 -5.57 -8.64 13.69
N HIS A 153 -6.46 -7.82 14.22
CA HIS A 153 -6.10 -6.75 15.16
C HIS A 153 -5.45 -7.30 16.43
N LEU A 154 -6.04 -8.32 17.04
CA LEU A 154 -5.49 -8.97 18.22
C LEU A 154 -4.11 -9.58 17.93
N TYR A 155 -3.93 -10.16 16.76
CA TYR A 155 -2.64 -10.71 16.34
C TYR A 155 -1.57 -9.62 16.24
N TRP A 156 -1.85 -8.52 15.54
CA TRP A 156 -0.92 -7.40 15.39
C TRP A 156 -0.59 -6.71 16.71
N GLN A 157 -1.57 -6.49 17.59
CA GLN A 157 -1.31 -5.97 18.94
C GLN A 157 -0.32 -6.83 19.74
N ARG A 158 -0.32 -8.15 19.51
CA ARG A 158 0.60 -9.06 20.20
C ARG A 158 1.98 -9.07 19.54
N LEU A 159 2.04 -8.99 18.22
CA LEU A 159 3.31 -8.77 17.52
C LEU A 159 3.97 -7.48 18.01
N ASP A 160 3.21 -6.39 18.15
CA ASP A 160 3.72 -5.13 18.70
C ASP A 160 4.26 -5.28 20.13
N ARG A 161 3.64 -6.11 20.98
CA ARG A 161 4.14 -6.35 22.33
C ARG A 161 5.44 -7.17 22.37
N VAL A 162 5.61 -8.09 21.44
CA VAL A 162 6.79 -8.97 21.39
C VAL A 162 7.95 -8.29 20.67
N PHE A 163 7.68 -7.64 19.54
CA PHE A 163 8.69 -7.08 18.64
C PHE A 163 8.77 -5.55 18.67
N GLY A 164 7.84 -4.85 19.34
CA GLY A 164 7.83 -3.38 19.41
C GLY A 164 8.81 -2.77 20.40
N HIS A 165 9.60 -3.58 21.12
CA HIS A 165 10.57 -3.10 22.11
C HIS A 165 11.99 -2.85 21.57
N GLU A 166 12.30 -3.18 20.30
CA GLU A 166 13.66 -3.06 19.76
C GLU A 166 14.01 -1.70 19.12
N GLY A 167 13.11 -0.71 19.18
CA GLY A 167 13.29 0.60 18.52
C GLY A 167 13.63 1.79 19.43
N ALA A 168 13.95 1.56 20.71
CA ALA A 168 14.27 2.64 21.65
C ALA A 168 15.61 2.35 22.36
N ALA A 169 16.70 2.49 21.61
CA ALA A 169 18.06 2.66 22.13
C ALA A 169 18.80 3.67 21.24
#